data_AF-A0A920VEM9-F1
#
_entry.id   AF-A0A920VEM9-F1
#
_cell.length_a   1.000
_cell.length_b   1.000
_cell.length_c   1.000
_cell.angle_alpha   90.00
_cell.angle_beta   90.00
_cell.angle_gamma   90.00
#
_symmetry.space_group_name_H-M   'P 1'
#
loop_
_entity.id
_entity.type
_entity.pdbx_description
1 polymer ?
#
loop_
_entity_poly.entity_id
_entity_poly.type
_entity_poly.pdbx_seq_one_letter_code
_entity_poly.pdbx_strand_id
1 'polypeptide(L)'
;MAQYIERPISEGGAGISTVQISLVRPVTESVKPSRALWVPFPFGRPLGPPNRPDIQMSVLRATLGLVNEPSGPALIDYLDGIEDESVEDTAWSCPVTFPTAVPATEIDTLIAKFKQEVQLLKPWFDEGLRRRGHTAVGTSGKDAGSIDEMLQILARFAVSAELEVPDGYVYQMPQLLRYIRTMYAISTTRPQFLNLGPHFQCQMICWSGSF
;
A
#
# COMPACT_ATOMS: atom_id res chain seq x y z
N MET A 1 26.38 -11.02 10.37
CA MET A 1 27.08 -10.46 9.19
C MET A 1 26.72 -8.98 8.87
N ALA A 2 26.10 -8.20 9.78
CA ALA A 2 25.67 -6.82 9.49
C ALA A 2 26.72 -5.72 9.80
N GLN A 3 27.87 -6.05 10.40
CA GLN A 3 28.84 -5.05 10.87
C GLN A 3 29.73 -4.43 9.78
N TYR A 4 29.63 -4.88 8.51
CA TYR A 4 30.52 -4.39 7.46
C TYR A 4 30.29 -2.91 7.13
N ILE A 5 29.06 -2.40 7.17
CA ILE A 5 28.78 -1.01 6.75
C ILE A 5 29.41 0.02 7.71
N GLU A 6 29.41 -0.30 8.99
CA GLU A 6 29.78 0.56 10.13
C GLU A 6 31.27 0.64 10.42
N ARG A 7 32.05 -0.33 9.94
CA ARG A 7 33.48 -0.41 10.26
C ARG A 7 34.24 0.74 9.59
N PRO A 8 35.37 1.17 10.19
CA PRO A 8 36.28 2.04 9.47
C PRO A 8 36.71 1.37 8.17
N ILE A 9 36.96 2.17 7.13
CA ILE A 9 37.40 1.68 5.81
C ILE A 9 38.64 0.79 5.95
N SER A 10 39.50 1.06 6.94
CA SER A 10 40.68 0.24 7.29
C SER A 10 40.36 -1.19 7.72
N GLU A 11 39.17 -1.45 8.25
CA GLU A 11 38.68 -2.79 8.64
C GLU A 11 37.72 -3.38 7.59
N GLY A 12 37.76 -2.81 6.38
CA GLY A 12 36.93 -3.18 5.26
C GLY A 12 35.55 -2.54 5.28
N GLY A 13 35.23 -1.60 6.16
CA GLY A 13 33.87 -1.07 6.19
C GLY A 13 33.53 -0.04 5.12
N ALA A 14 32.23 0.22 4.92
CA ALA A 14 31.76 1.23 3.97
C ALA A 14 31.96 2.67 4.50
N GLY A 15 32.28 2.84 5.79
CA GLY A 15 32.45 4.15 6.42
C GLY A 15 31.16 4.95 6.55
N ILE A 16 30.00 4.29 6.50
CA ILE A 16 28.69 4.93 6.61
C ILE A 16 28.18 4.76 8.05
N SER A 17 27.93 5.87 8.74
CA SER A 17 27.29 5.82 10.06
C SER A 17 25.83 5.41 9.89
N THR A 18 25.43 4.34 10.60
CA THR A 18 24.03 3.90 10.63
C THR A 18 23.45 4.05 12.03
N VAL A 19 22.12 4.25 12.05
CA VAL A 19 21.30 4.32 13.25
C VAL A 19 20.02 3.52 12.97
N GLN A 20 19.48 2.87 13.99
CA GLN A 20 18.30 2.03 13.86
C GLN A 20 17.19 2.54 14.78
N ILE A 21 15.94 2.55 14.31
CA ILE A 21 14.76 2.66 15.19
C ILE A 21 14.31 1.24 15.53
N SER A 22 14.08 0.96 16.80
CA SER A 22 13.64 -0.35 17.28
C SER A 22 12.32 -0.32 18.02
N LEU A 23 11.42 -1.22 17.60
CA LEU A 23 10.14 -1.48 18.24
C LEU A 23 10.19 -2.67 19.21
N VAL A 24 11.18 -3.55 19.08
CA VAL A 24 11.26 -4.82 19.83
C VAL A 24 12.58 -4.89 20.58
N ARG A 25 12.56 -4.49 21.86
CA ARG A 25 13.75 -4.44 22.71
C ARG A 25 14.52 -5.77 22.76
N PRO A 26 13.90 -6.93 23.08
CA PRO A 26 14.66 -8.19 23.23
C PRO A 26 15.41 -8.60 21.96
N VAL A 27 14.82 -8.34 20.78
CA VAL A 27 15.48 -8.60 19.48
C VAL A 27 16.70 -7.71 19.31
N THR A 28 16.62 -6.46 19.75
CA THR A 28 17.69 -5.46 19.59
C THR A 28 18.85 -5.75 20.52
N GLU A 29 18.55 -6.14 21.77
CA GLU A 29 19.55 -6.60 22.74
C GLU A 29 20.29 -7.86 22.27
N SER A 30 19.59 -8.74 21.54
CA SER A 30 20.19 -9.94 20.94
C SER A 30 21.06 -9.62 19.72
N VAL A 31 20.56 -8.80 18.80
CA VAL A 31 21.25 -8.42 17.55
C VAL A 31 22.44 -7.49 17.80
N LYS A 32 22.37 -6.66 18.84
CA LYS A 32 23.39 -5.66 19.22
C LYS A 32 23.82 -4.78 18.04
N PRO A 33 22.88 -4.04 17.43
CA PRO A 33 23.24 -3.06 16.40
C PRO A 33 24.19 -2.01 16.98
N SER A 34 24.94 -1.35 16.10
CA SER A 34 25.89 -0.30 16.47
C SER A 34 25.25 0.80 17.33
N ARG A 35 24.11 1.32 16.86
CA ARG A 35 23.31 2.36 17.51
C ARG A 35 21.84 2.12 17.22
N ALA A 36 21.04 2.04 18.26
CA ALA A 36 19.60 1.91 18.16
C ALA A 36 18.87 2.79 19.17
N LEU A 37 17.80 3.42 18.70
CA LEU A 37 16.80 4.06 19.54
C LEU A 37 15.65 3.08 19.75
N TRP A 38 15.36 2.71 20.99
CA TRP A 38 14.15 1.97 21.34
C TRP A 38 12.98 2.93 21.52
N VAL A 39 11.86 2.66 20.85
CA VAL A 39 10.64 3.47 20.92
C VAL A 39 9.47 2.65 21.47
N PRO A 40 8.64 3.22 22.37
CA PRO A 40 7.52 2.52 22.99
C PRO A 40 6.23 2.55 22.13
N PHE A 41 6.34 2.34 20.82
CA PHE A 41 5.19 2.41 19.90
C PHE A 41 4.66 1.04 19.47
N PRO A 42 3.38 0.94 19.04
CA PRO A 42 2.84 -0.28 18.45
C PRO A 42 3.63 -0.74 17.22
N PHE A 43 3.66 -2.06 17.01
CA PHE A 43 4.33 -2.64 15.85
C PHE A 43 3.78 -2.07 14.53
N GLY A 44 4.67 -1.72 13.61
CA GLY A 44 4.31 -1.07 12.35
C GLY A 44 4.18 0.46 12.41
N ARG A 45 4.44 1.09 13.58
CA ARG A 45 4.42 2.55 13.75
C ARG A 45 5.72 3.07 14.40
N PRO A 46 6.89 2.87 13.79
CA PRO A 46 8.19 3.23 14.38
C PRO A 46 8.37 4.74 14.65
N LEU A 47 7.58 5.60 13.99
CA LEU A 47 7.62 7.05 14.18
C LEU A 47 6.49 7.59 15.08
N GLY A 48 5.68 6.71 15.67
CA GLY A 48 4.54 7.08 16.50
C GLY A 48 3.21 7.22 15.72
N PRO A 49 2.21 7.90 16.30
CA PRO A 49 0.87 8.01 15.72
C PRO A 49 0.83 8.76 14.37
N PRO A 50 -0.16 8.46 13.50
CA PRO A 50 -0.37 9.22 12.27
C PRO A 50 -0.75 10.67 12.58
N ASN A 51 -0.40 11.60 11.69
CA ASN A 51 -0.69 13.03 11.80
C ASN A 51 -0.15 13.74 13.06
N ARG A 52 0.89 13.18 13.70
CA ARG A 52 1.63 13.80 14.81
C ARG A 52 3.05 14.19 14.38
N PRO A 53 3.21 15.26 13.57
CA PRO A 53 4.52 15.65 13.05
C PRO A 53 5.49 16.06 14.17
N ASP A 54 4.97 16.55 15.30
CA ASP A 54 5.74 16.85 16.51
C ASP A 54 6.47 15.61 17.04
N ILE A 55 5.74 14.50 17.24
CA ILE A 55 6.31 13.22 17.71
C ILE A 55 7.23 12.62 16.64
N GLN A 56 6.77 12.55 15.38
CA GLN A 56 7.53 11.94 14.29
C GLN A 56 8.88 12.63 14.07
N MET A 57 8.88 13.98 14.12
CA MET A 57 10.13 14.75 13.99
C MET A 57 11.03 14.60 15.22
N SER A 58 10.45 14.49 16.42
CA SER A 58 11.23 14.25 17.65
C SER A 58 11.95 12.89 17.60
N VAL A 59 11.23 11.82 17.22
CA VAL A 59 11.81 10.47 17.04
C VAL A 59 12.94 10.49 16.01
N LEU A 60 12.75 11.16 14.88
CA LEU A 60 13.77 11.28 13.84
C LEU A 60 15.02 12.02 14.35
N ARG A 61 14.84 13.13 15.08
CA ARG A 61 15.97 13.88 15.67
C ARG A 61 16.71 13.06 16.71
N ALA A 62 16.00 12.38 17.60
CA ALA A 62 16.61 11.49 18.60
C ALA A 62 17.41 10.37 17.92
N THR A 63 16.82 9.72 16.90
CA THR A 63 17.46 8.63 16.16
C THR A 63 18.71 9.10 15.42
N LEU A 64 18.62 10.19 14.67
CA LEU A 64 19.76 10.74 13.93
C LEU A 64 20.82 11.33 14.86
N GLY A 65 20.42 11.84 16.02
CA GLY A 65 21.33 12.31 17.06
C GLY A 65 22.29 11.21 17.55
N LEU A 66 21.86 9.95 17.51
CA LEU A 66 22.71 8.81 17.86
C LEU A 66 23.95 8.69 16.98
N VAL A 67 23.99 9.28 15.78
CA VAL A 67 25.20 9.29 14.94
C VAL A 67 26.43 9.83 15.70
N ASN A 68 26.21 10.70 16.69
CA ASN A 68 27.26 11.27 17.54
C ASN A 68 27.67 10.37 18.71
N GLU A 69 27.01 9.23 18.93
CA GLU A 69 27.41 8.27 19.96
C GLU A 69 28.77 7.66 19.60
N PRO A 70 29.82 7.89 20.42
CA PRO A 70 31.20 7.59 20.07
C PRO A 70 31.54 6.10 20.15
N SER A 71 30.68 5.28 20.79
CA SER A 71 30.92 3.86 21.02
C SER A 71 29.63 3.06 20.88
N GLY A 72 29.73 1.81 20.40
CA GLY A 72 28.61 0.88 20.28
C GLY A 72 28.96 -0.52 20.79
N PRO A 73 27.99 -1.42 21.04
CA PRO A 73 26.54 -1.30 20.78
C PRO A 73 25.85 -0.31 21.74
N ALA A 74 25.16 0.68 21.20
CA ALA A 74 24.36 1.63 21.97
C ALA A 74 22.87 1.34 21.74
N LEU A 75 22.13 1.16 22.83
CA LEU A 75 20.67 1.06 22.84
C LEU A 75 20.14 2.13 23.79
N ILE A 76 19.52 3.17 23.24
CA ILE A 76 19.00 4.32 24.00
C ILE A 76 17.49 4.32 23.97
N ASP A 77 16.88 4.68 25.10
CA ASP A 77 15.43 4.76 25.24
C ASP A 77 14.92 6.11 24.78
N TYR A 78 13.89 6.11 23.95
CA TYR A 78 13.19 7.32 23.56
C TYR A 78 12.30 7.79 24.71
N LEU A 79 12.65 8.92 25.33
CA LEU A 79 11.99 9.47 26.52
C LEU A 79 10.96 10.57 26.21
N ASP A 80 11.00 11.18 25.02
CA ASP A 80 10.13 12.29 24.64
C ASP A 80 8.81 11.77 24.06
N GLY A 81 7.65 12.21 24.55
CA GLY A 81 6.35 11.77 24.00
C GLY A 81 5.75 10.54 24.68
N ILE A 82 6.13 10.28 25.94
CA ILE A 82 5.38 9.44 26.89
C ILE A 82 4.17 10.26 27.41
N GLU A 83 3.34 10.74 26.49
CA GLU A 83 1.96 11.09 26.82
C GLU A 83 1.17 9.84 26.43
N ASP A 84 0.67 9.12 27.45
CA ASP A 84 -0.16 7.92 27.33
C ASP A 84 -1.47 8.22 26.58
N GLU A 85 -1.41 8.61 25.31
CA GLU A 85 -2.50 8.35 24.40
C GLU A 85 -2.40 6.86 24.07
N SER A 86 -2.92 6.04 24.98
CA SER A 86 -3.36 4.69 24.66
C SER A 86 -4.21 4.84 23.41
N VAL A 87 -3.62 4.55 22.24
CA VAL A 87 -4.36 4.45 20.99
C VAL A 87 -5.40 3.39 21.30
N GLU A 88 -6.65 3.80 21.51
CA GLU A 88 -7.75 2.87 21.64
C GLU A 88 -7.57 1.88 20.51
N ASP A 89 -7.52 0.59 20.87
CA ASP A 89 -7.52 -0.51 19.92
C ASP A 89 -8.81 -0.42 19.12
N THR A 90 -8.88 0.51 18.16
CA THR A 90 -9.90 0.54 17.13
C THR A 90 -9.63 -0.75 16.38
N ALA A 91 -10.38 -1.78 16.77
CA ALA A 91 -10.29 -3.12 16.25
C ALA A 91 -10.23 -2.99 14.74
N TRP A 92 -9.04 -3.23 14.18
CA TRP A 92 -8.82 -3.17 12.75
C TRP A 92 -9.48 -4.40 12.18
N SER A 93 -10.79 -4.31 12.00
CA SER A 93 -11.59 -5.39 11.44
C SER A 93 -11.29 -5.43 9.95
N CYS A 94 -10.49 -6.42 9.55
CA CYS A 94 -10.42 -6.80 8.15
C CYS A 94 -11.80 -7.36 7.78
N PRO A 95 -12.55 -6.75 6.85
CA PRO A 95 -13.80 -7.32 6.39
C PRO A 95 -13.48 -8.65 5.69
N VAL A 96 -13.71 -9.76 6.38
CA VAL A 96 -13.60 -11.08 5.79
C VAL A 96 -14.84 -11.29 4.93
N THR A 97 -14.63 -11.62 3.66
CA THR A 97 -15.76 -11.99 2.79
C THR A 97 -15.96 -13.50 2.85
N PHE A 98 -17.20 -13.91 3.11
CA PHE A 98 -17.62 -15.30 3.02
C PHE A 98 -17.94 -15.66 1.56
N PRO A 99 -17.57 -16.87 1.10
CA PRO A 99 -17.83 -17.29 -0.27
C PRO A 99 -19.34 -17.35 -0.53
N THR A 100 -19.78 -16.71 -1.60
CA THR A 100 -21.16 -16.82 -2.11
C THR A 100 -21.24 -17.96 -3.14
N ALA A 101 -22.46 -18.48 -3.36
CA ALA A 101 -22.77 -19.68 -4.14
C ALA A 101 -22.00 -19.83 -5.47
N VAL A 102 -21.67 -21.09 -5.81
CA VAL A 102 -20.85 -21.48 -6.97
C VAL A 102 -21.58 -21.11 -8.28
N PRO A 103 -21.04 -20.17 -9.07
CA PRO A 103 -21.62 -19.79 -10.35
C PRO A 103 -21.46 -20.90 -11.41
N ALA A 104 -22.38 -20.96 -12.36
CA ALA A 104 -22.49 -22.06 -13.33
C ALA A 104 -21.44 -22.04 -14.44
N THR A 105 -20.83 -20.88 -14.73
CA THR A 105 -19.80 -20.71 -15.77
C THR A 105 -18.59 -19.92 -15.27
N GLU A 106 -17.42 -20.10 -15.89
CA GLU A 106 -16.19 -19.38 -15.54
C GLU A 106 -16.34 -17.85 -15.65
N ILE A 107 -17.07 -17.37 -16.67
CA ILE A 107 -17.36 -15.94 -16.86
C ILE A 107 -18.21 -15.41 -15.68
N ASP A 108 -19.25 -16.15 -15.29
CA ASP A 108 -20.11 -15.75 -14.17
C ASP A 108 -19.33 -15.75 -12.84
N THR A 109 -18.37 -16.68 -12.67
CA THR A 109 -17.47 -16.67 -11.51
C THR A 109 -16.62 -15.42 -11.45
N LEU A 110 -16.11 -14.97 -12.59
CA LEU A 110 -15.24 -13.82 -12.68
C LEU A 110 -16.01 -12.50 -12.47
N ILE A 111 -17.21 -12.40 -13.06
CA ILE A 111 -18.12 -11.26 -12.83
C ILE A 111 -18.48 -11.16 -11.34
N ALA A 112 -18.84 -12.27 -10.70
CA ALA A 112 -19.18 -12.28 -9.28
C ALA A 112 -18.02 -11.79 -8.40
N LYS A 113 -16.80 -12.25 -8.68
CA LYS A 113 -15.58 -11.80 -7.98
C LYS A 113 -15.33 -10.31 -8.18
N PHE A 114 -15.42 -9.82 -9.40
CA PHE A 114 -15.23 -8.39 -9.67
C PHE A 114 -16.28 -7.52 -8.99
N LYS A 115 -17.56 -7.95 -8.98
CA LYS A 115 -18.63 -7.21 -8.29
C LYS A 115 -18.38 -7.12 -6.80
N GLN A 116 -17.97 -8.21 -6.17
CA GLN A 116 -17.61 -8.22 -4.75
C GLN A 116 -16.49 -7.22 -4.46
N GLU A 117 -15.46 -7.18 -5.30
CA GLU A 117 -14.36 -6.24 -5.12
C GLU A 117 -14.77 -4.78 -5.34
N VAL A 118 -15.57 -4.50 -6.36
CA VAL A 118 -16.13 -3.16 -6.59
C VAL A 118 -16.95 -2.70 -5.38
N GLN A 119 -17.72 -3.59 -4.75
CA GLN A 119 -18.44 -3.27 -3.51
C GLN A 119 -17.50 -2.89 -2.37
N LEU A 120 -16.37 -3.60 -2.21
CA LEU A 120 -15.35 -3.27 -1.20
C LEU A 120 -14.67 -1.92 -1.48
N LEU A 121 -14.52 -1.55 -2.75
CA LEU A 121 -13.88 -0.30 -3.16
C LEU A 121 -14.84 0.89 -3.23
N LYS A 122 -16.16 0.65 -3.22
CA LYS A 122 -17.19 1.69 -3.37
C LYS A 122 -17.06 2.87 -2.38
N PRO A 123 -16.82 2.66 -1.06
CA PRO A 123 -16.67 3.79 -0.14
C PRO A 123 -15.50 4.71 -0.49
N TRP A 124 -14.38 4.13 -0.95
CA TRP A 124 -13.20 4.90 -1.37
C TRP A 124 -13.42 5.61 -2.71
N PHE A 125 -14.17 4.99 -3.61
CA PHE A 125 -14.61 5.62 -4.84
C PHE A 125 -15.48 6.85 -4.55
N ASP A 126 -16.48 6.70 -3.68
CA ASP A 126 -17.41 7.78 -3.30
C ASP A 126 -16.67 8.92 -2.58
N GLU A 127 -15.73 8.61 -1.68
CA GLU A 127 -14.88 9.61 -1.01
C GLU A 127 -13.93 10.31 -2.01
N GLY A 128 -13.37 9.57 -2.97
CA GLY A 128 -12.54 10.12 -4.02
C GLY A 128 -13.30 11.07 -4.94
N LEU A 129 -14.55 10.73 -5.28
CA LEU A 129 -15.47 11.59 -6.03
C LEU A 129 -15.82 12.85 -5.23
N ARG A 130 -16.14 12.70 -3.93
CA ARG A 130 -16.45 13.83 -3.04
C ARG A 130 -15.29 14.81 -2.94
N ARG A 131 -14.05 14.32 -2.84
CA ARG A 131 -12.85 15.18 -2.71
C ARG A 131 -12.44 15.87 -4.00
N ARG A 132 -12.51 15.17 -5.14
CA ARG A 132 -11.95 15.65 -6.43
C ARG A 132 -13.00 16.15 -7.42
N GLY A 133 -14.29 15.85 -7.21
CA GLY A 133 -15.38 16.19 -8.13
C GLY A 133 -15.46 15.34 -9.40
N HIS A 134 -14.44 14.51 -9.67
CA HIS A 134 -14.39 13.62 -10.84
C HIS A 134 -13.71 12.28 -10.51
N THR A 135 -13.93 11.27 -11.36
CA THR A 135 -13.25 9.97 -11.29
C THR A 135 -12.80 9.51 -12.69
N ALA A 136 -11.87 8.56 -12.72
CA ALA A 136 -11.36 8.01 -13.97
C ALA A 136 -12.41 7.21 -14.76
N VAL A 137 -13.55 6.82 -14.15
CA VAL A 137 -14.66 6.13 -14.84
C VAL A 137 -15.17 6.96 -16.02
N GLY A 138 -15.27 8.28 -15.83
CA GLY A 138 -15.75 9.21 -16.85
C GLY A 138 -14.86 9.25 -18.10
N THR A 139 -13.61 8.77 -18.03
CA THR A 139 -12.74 8.68 -19.21
C THR A 139 -13.25 7.67 -20.23
N SER A 140 -14.03 6.66 -19.82
CA SER A 140 -14.66 5.69 -20.73
C SER A 140 -15.83 6.27 -21.55
N GLY A 141 -16.32 7.46 -21.18
CA GLY A 141 -17.54 8.06 -21.74
C GLY A 141 -18.83 7.64 -21.05
N LYS A 142 -18.75 6.78 -20.03
CA LYS A 142 -19.89 6.32 -19.23
C LYS A 142 -19.77 6.80 -17.78
N ASP A 143 -20.88 6.80 -17.06
CA ASP A 143 -20.93 7.14 -15.63
C ASP A 143 -20.71 5.92 -14.72
N ALA A 144 -20.70 6.14 -13.41
CA ALA A 144 -20.49 5.10 -12.40
C ALA A 144 -21.60 4.02 -12.37
N GLY A 145 -22.78 4.29 -12.94
CA GLY A 145 -23.85 3.32 -13.12
C GLY A 145 -23.54 2.25 -14.17
N SER A 146 -22.59 2.50 -15.07
CA SER A 146 -22.16 1.53 -16.10
C SER A 146 -21.01 0.62 -15.65
N ILE A 147 -20.63 0.65 -14.37
CA ILE A 147 -19.53 -0.20 -13.86
C ILE A 147 -19.84 -1.69 -14.08
N ASP A 148 -21.09 -2.13 -13.85
CA ASP A 148 -21.49 -3.53 -14.09
C ASP A 148 -21.31 -3.97 -15.56
N GLU A 149 -21.61 -3.07 -16.50
CA GLU A 149 -21.41 -3.29 -17.95
C GLU A 149 -19.92 -3.45 -18.27
N MET A 150 -19.07 -2.56 -17.72
CA MET A 150 -17.62 -2.62 -17.89
C MET A 150 -17.01 -3.91 -17.32
N LEU A 151 -17.50 -4.38 -16.17
CA LEU A 151 -17.04 -5.64 -15.57
C LEU A 151 -17.37 -6.84 -16.46
N GLN A 152 -18.52 -6.84 -17.12
CA GLN A 152 -18.89 -7.91 -18.06
C GLN A 152 -17.96 -7.92 -19.27
N ILE A 153 -17.63 -6.75 -19.82
CA ILE A 153 -16.68 -6.63 -20.95
C ILE A 153 -15.30 -7.18 -20.55
N LEU A 154 -14.81 -6.80 -19.35
CA LEU A 154 -13.54 -7.31 -18.84
C LEU A 154 -13.56 -8.83 -18.61
N ALA A 155 -14.63 -9.36 -18.05
CA ALA A 155 -14.75 -10.79 -17.74
C ALA A 155 -14.84 -11.63 -19.03
N ARG A 156 -15.61 -11.19 -20.02
CA ARG A 156 -15.67 -11.84 -21.34
C ARG A 156 -14.31 -11.79 -22.03
N PHE A 157 -13.68 -10.63 -22.10
CA PHE A 157 -12.35 -10.50 -22.69
C PHE A 157 -11.32 -11.40 -22.00
N ALA A 158 -11.34 -11.50 -20.67
CA ALA A 158 -10.40 -12.33 -19.91
C ALA A 158 -10.54 -13.84 -20.20
N VAL A 159 -11.75 -14.32 -20.50
CA VAL A 159 -12.04 -15.75 -20.72
C VAL A 159 -12.02 -16.13 -22.20
N SER A 160 -12.69 -15.36 -23.06
CA SER A 160 -12.89 -15.68 -24.48
C SER A 160 -12.06 -14.82 -25.43
N ALA A 161 -11.32 -13.81 -24.94
CA ALA A 161 -10.64 -12.80 -25.75
C ALA A 161 -11.56 -12.09 -26.77
N GLU A 162 -12.88 -12.15 -26.56
CA GLU A 162 -13.88 -11.49 -27.39
C GLU A 162 -13.82 -9.98 -27.18
N LEU A 163 -13.89 -9.23 -28.28
CA LEU A 163 -13.71 -7.77 -28.32
C LEU A 163 -14.99 -7.03 -28.72
N GLU A 164 -16.16 -7.64 -28.54
CA GLU A 164 -17.42 -6.97 -28.86
C GLU A 164 -17.73 -5.89 -27.82
N VAL A 165 -17.86 -4.64 -28.30
CA VAL A 165 -18.16 -3.47 -27.49
C VAL A 165 -19.63 -3.12 -27.66
N PRO A 166 -20.42 -3.03 -26.57
CA PRO A 166 -21.77 -2.46 -26.63
C PRO A 166 -21.76 -0.99 -27.05
N ASP A 167 -22.83 -0.51 -27.67
CA ASP A 167 -22.90 0.87 -28.15
C ASP A 167 -22.77 1.92 -27.02
N GLY A 168 -22.15 3.07 -27.34
CA GLY A 168 -22.11 4.25 -26.47
C GLY A 168 -20.82 4.43 -25.64
N TYR A 169 -19.76 3.67 -25.89
CA TYR A 169 -18.41 3.98 -25.37
C TYR A 169 -17.69 4.99 -26.27
N VAL A 170 -16.88 5.87 -25.67
CA VAL A 170 -16.10 6.88 -26.43
C VAL A 170 -14.99 6.24 -27.25
N TYR A 171 -14.45 5.11 -26.79
CA TYR A 171 -13.33 4.42 -27.43
C TYR A 171 -13.74 3.04 -27.95
N GLN A 172 -13.19 2.67 -29.11
CA GLN A 172 -13.31 1.34 -29.71
C GLN A 172 -12.25 0.38 -29.13
N MET A 173 -12.43 -0.93 -29.34
CA MET A 173 -11.40 -1.93 -29.02
C MET A 173 -10.17 -1.78 -29.93
N PRO A 174 -8.95 -2.02 -29.42
CA PRO A 174 -8.61 -2.47 -28.06
C PRO A 174 -8.38 -1.32 -27.05
N GLN A 175 -8.52 -0.05 -27.47
CA GLN A 175 -8.19 1.11 -26.62
C GLN A 175 -9.10 1.20 -25.39
N LEU A 176 -10.36 0.78 -25.52
CA LEU A 176 -11.32 0.75 -24.42
C LEU A 176 -10.81 -0.05 -23.19
N LEU A 177 -10.13 -1.19 -23.40
CA LEU A 177 -9.58 -1.99 -22.31
C LEU A 177 -8.58 -1.22 -21.45
N ARG A 178 -7.81 -0.31 -22.07
CA ARG A 178 -6.84 0.51 -21.35
C ARG A 178 -7.54 1.42 -20.35
N TYR A 179 -8.65 2.05 -20.76
CA TYR A 179 -9.42 2.98 -19.93
C TYR A 179 -10.21 2.26 -18.84
N ILE A 180 -10.85 1.14 -19.17
CA ILE A 180 -11.57 0.32 -18.19
C ILE A 180 -10.60 -0.25 -17.14
N ARG A 181 -9.39 -0.68 -17.55
CA ARG A 181 -8.36 -1.16 -16.61
C ARG A 181 -7.86 -0.08 -15.66
N THR A 182 -7.68 1.16 -16.13
CA THR A 182 -7.23 2.28 -15.27
C THR A 182 -8.24 2.62 -14.17
N MET A 183 -9.54 2.40 -14.38
CA MET A 183 -10.57 2.59 -13.35
C MET A 183 -10.28 1.77 -12.09
N TYR A 184 -9.91 0.50 -12.29
CA TYR A 184 -9.65 -0.44 -11.21
C TYR A 184 -8.35 -0.12 -10.45
N ALA A 185 -7.31 0.36 -11.15
CA ALA A 185 -6.00 0.69 -10.56
C ALA A 185 -5.98 1.99 -9.75
N ILE A 186 -6.88 2.94 -10.02
CA ILE A 186 -6.89 4.26 -9.34
C ILE A 186 -7.64 4.21 -7.99
N SER A 187 -8.57 3.27 -7.81
CA SER A 187 -9.22 3.02 -6.51
C SER A 187 -8.35 2.23 -5.52
N THR A 188 -7.32 1.54 -6.00
CA THR A 188 -6.38 0.76 -5.20
C THR A 188 -5.06 1.50 -5.05
N THR A 189 -4.99 2.45 -4.12
CA THR A 189 -3.71 2.94 -3.57
C THR A 189 -3.01 1.91 -2.66
N ARG A 190 -3.53 0.67 -2.58
CA ARG A 190 -2.82 -0.47 -2.01
C ARG A 190 -2.12 -1.25 -3.12
N PRO A 191 -0.84 -1.61 -2.97
CA PRO A 191 -0.19 -2.55 -3.87
C PRO A 191 -0.84 -3.93 -3.67
N GLN A 192 -1.79 -4.28 -4.53
CA GLN A 192 -2.26 -5.65 -4.69
C GLN A 192 -1.70 -6.16 -6.02
N PHE A 193 -0.85 -7.18 -5.94
CA PHE A 193 -0.40 -7.92 -7.11
C PHE A 193 -1.59 -8.70 -7.67
N LEU A 194 -2.23 -8.18 -8.72
CA LEU A 194 -3.10 -9.02 -9.56
C LEU A 194 -2.23 -9.99 -10.33
N ASN A 195 -2.27 -11.25 -9.93
CA ASN A 195 -1.62 -12.34 -10.65
C ASN A 195 -2.57 -12.79 -11.78
N LEU A 196 -2.39 -12.21 -12.97
CA LEU A 196 -3.21 -12.46 -14.17
C LEU A 196 -2.69 -13.63 -15.03
N GLY A 197 -2.04 -14.63 -14.40
CA GLY A 197 -1.52 -15.81 -15.10
C GLY A 197 -0.18 -15.56 -15.82
N PRO A 198 0.36 -16.62 -16.48
CA PRO A 198 1.79 -16.73 -16.80
C PRO A 198 2.30 -15.80 -17.93
N HIS A 199 1.43 -15.02 -18.57
CA HIS A 199 1.80 -14.17 -19.70
C HIS A 199 1.85 -12.66 -19.38
N PHE A 200 1.50 -12.24 -18.16
CA PHE A 200 1.48 -10.82 -17.81
C PHE A 200 2.10 -10.53 -16.43
N GLN A 201 3.37 -10.11 -16.45
CA GLN A 201 4.01 -9.47 -15.32
C GLN A 201 4.05 -7.96 -15.58
N CYS A 202 3.11 -7.22 -15.00
CA CYS A 202 3.00 -5.77 -15.17
C CYS A 202 3.74 -5.07 -14.03
N GLN A 203 4.88 -4.47 -14.34
CA GLN A 203 5.63 -3.62 -13.40
C GLN A 203 4.90 -2.28 -13.28
N MET A 204 4.32 -2.01 -12.11
CA MET A 204 3.53 -0.81 -11.86
C MET A 204 4.47 0.36 -11.54
N ILE A 205 4.59 1.31 -12.48
CA ILE A 205 5.24 2.60 -12.22
C ILE A 205 4.22 3.47 -11.47
N CYS A 206 4.54 3.82 -10.23
CA CYS A 206 3.75 4.74 -9.42
C CYS A 206 3.88 6.15 -10.01
N TRP A 207 2.83 6.68 -10.63
CA TRP A 207 2.83 8.05 -11.15
C TRP A 207 2.35 9.01 -10.06
N SER A 208 3.30 9.58 -9.30
CA SER A 208 3.05 10.73 -8.42
C SER A 208 3.09 12.01 -9.24
N GLY A 209 1.98 12.35 -9.88
CA GLY A 209 1.78 13.66 -10.53
C GLY A 209 0.91 14.55 -9.66
N SER A 210 1.50 15.57 -9.03
CA SER A 210 0.76 16.71 -8.51
C SER A 210 0.38 17.61 -9.68
N PHE A 211 -0.90 17.85 -9.90
CA PHE A 211 -1.47 19.06 -10.48
C PHE A 211 -2.94 19.17 -10.06
#